data_AF-A0A7T8QS17-F1
#
_entry.id   AF-A0A7T8QS17-F1
#
_cell.length_a   1.000
_cell.length_b   1.000
_cell.length_c   1.000
_cell.angle_alpha   90.00
_cell.angle_beta   90.00
_cell.angle_gamma   90.00
#
_symmetry.space_group_name_H-M   'P 1'
#
loop_
_entity.id
_entity.type
_entity.pdbx_description
1 polymer ?
#
loop_
_entity_poly.entity_id
_entity_poly.type
_entity_poly.pdbx_seq_one_letter_code
_entity_poly.pdbx_strand_id
1 'polypeptide(L)'
;VHEFLVDKALIQKSIVCVGCDGTNTNVGSAEGAIHHLEILLCRPLHYFICQLHGNELPFRAVFYMYDGKPSGPVHWSGPIGTKIKEMVSELPIVEFEAIKFNHFPVLIEEIIRDLSWDQKYLYRICIGIINGTIDKDLAAIEPGPPCVSRWNTLWSRILRLYVATLKPSYELKR
;
A
#
# COMPACT_ATOMS: atom_id res chain seq x y z
N VAL A 1 -1.49 -12.34 -23.35
CA VAL A 1 -2.21 -13.41 -22.61
C VAL A 1 -2.79 -14.45 -23.55
N HIS A 2 -3.58 -14.04 -24.55
CA HIS A 2 -4.16 -14.94 -25.55
C HIS A 2 -3.11 -15.83 -26.25
N GLU A 3 -2.07 -15.23 -26.86
CA GLU A 3 -0.99 -15.99 -27.53
C GLU A 3 -0.24 -16.93 -26.56
N PHE A 4 0.04 -16.47 -25.33
CA PHE A 4 0.70 -17.26 -24.29
C PHE A 4 -0.08 -18.51 -23.87
N LEU A 5 -1.41 -18.44 -23.91
CA LEU A 5 -2.29 -19.55 -23.51
C LEU A 5 -2.62 -20.49 -24.67
N VAL A 6 -2.59 -20.00 -25.92
CA VAL A 6 -2.84 -20.80 -27.13
C VAL A 6 -1.71 -21.83 -27.35
N ASP A 7 -0.46 -21.47 -27.07
CA ASP A 7 0.70 -22.38 -27.18
C ASP A 7 0.74 -23.50 -26.12
N LYS A 8 -0.15 -23.46 -25.13
CA LYS A 8 -0.16 -24.38 -23.99
C LYS A 8 -1.54 -25.02 -23.85
N ALA A 9 -1.97 -25.79 -24.85
CA ALA A 9 -3.28 -26.46 -24.90
C ALA A 9 -3.66 -27.27 -23.63
N LEU A 10 -2.68 -27.77 -22.87
CA LEU A 10 -2.88 -28.47 -21.59
C LEU A 10 -3.24 -27.54 -20.41
N ILE A 11 -2.88 -26.25 -20.48
CA ILE A 11 -3.12 -25.26 -19.42
C ILE A 11 -4.56 -24.74 -19.45
N GLN A 12 -5.17 -24.61 -20.64
CA GLN A 12 -6.52 -24.06 -20.79
C GLN A 12 -7.60 -24.86 -20.03
N LYS A 13 -7.47 -26.19 -20.02
CA LYS A 13 -8.44 -27.07 -19.35
C LYS A 13 -8.24 -27.17 -17.82
N SER A 14 -7.08 -26.76 -17.29
CA SER A 14 -6.73 -26.93 -15.88
C SER A 14 -6.74 -25.64 -15.04
N ILE A 15 -6.80 -24.45 -15.65
CA ILE A 15 -6.86 -23.18 -14.89
C ILE A 15 -8.18 -23.07 -14.12
N VAL A 16 -8.18 -23.23 -12.80
CA VAL A 16 -9.40 -23.04 -11.98
C VAL A 16 -9.48 -21.63 -11.38
N CYS A 17 -8.34 -20.95 -11.29
CA CYS A 17 -8.17 -19.71 -10.55
C CYS A 17 -7.20 -18.77 -11.28
N VAL A 18 -7.46 -17.46 -11.16
CA VAL A 18 -6.55 -16.40 -11.60
C VAL A 18 -6.36 -15.41 -10.46
N GLY A 19 -5.11 -15.07 -10.18
CA GLY A 19 -4.74 -14.01 -9.25
C GLY A 19 -4.26 -12.77 -9.99
N CYS A 20 -4.75 -11.59 -9.60
CA CYS A 20 -4.33 -10.30 -10.17
C CYS A 20 -4.62 -9.13 -9.22
N ASP A 21 -4.19 -7.93 -9.59
CA ASP A 21 -4.66 -6.71 -8.92
C ASP A 21 -6.14 -6.43 -9.24
N GLY A 22 -6.77 -5.58 -8.44
CA GLY A 22 -8.18 -5.23 -8.57
C GLY A 22 -8.48 -4.11 -9.57
N THR A 23 -7.57 -3.80 -10.50
CA THR A 23 -7.80 -2.72 -11.47
C THR A 23 -8.87 -3.09 -12.49
N ASN A 24 -9.58 -2.09 -13.01
CA ASN A 24 -10.63 -2.31 -14.01
C ASN A 24 -10.12 -3.02 -15.28
N THR A 25 -8.85 -2.83 -15.63
CA THR A 25 -8.21 -3.54 -16.75
C THR A 25 -8.16 -5.05 -16.54
N ASN A 26 -8.08 -5.51 -15.29
CA ASN A 26 -8.02 -6.93 -14.96
C ASN A 26 -9.40 -7.52 -14.64
N VAL A 27 -10.18 -6.82 -13.79
CA VAL A 27 -11.46 -7.33 -13.24
C VAL A 27 -12.71 -6.68 -13.86
N GLY A 28 -12.56 -5.83 -14.87
CA GLY A 28 -13.69 -5.15 -15.51
C GLY A 28 -14.70 -6.13 -16.10
N SER A 29 -15.99 -5.85 -15.92
CA SER A 29 -17.08 -6.78 -16.26
C SER A 29 -17.30 -6.99 -17.76
N ALA A 30 -16.80 -6.10 -18.62
CA ALA A 30 -16.97 -6.16 -20.07
C ALA A 30 -15.65 -6.27 -20.84
N GLU A 31 -14.58 -5.64 -20.34
CA GLU A 31 -13.28 -5.57 -21.04
C GLU A 31 -12.10 -5.98 -20.14
N GLY A 32 -12.38 -6.60 -19.00
CA GLY A 32 -11.35 -7.08 -18.09
C GLY A 32 -10.57 -8.24 -18.69
N ALA A 33 -9.28 -8.32 -18.40
CA ALA A 33 -8.43 -9.42 -18.83
C ALA A 33 -8.98 -10.80 -18.39
N ILE A 34 -9.57 -10.90 -17.19
CA ILE A 34 -10.18 -12.15 -16.73
C ILE A 34 -11.47 -12.43 -17.49
N HIS A 35 -12.31 -11.42 -17.77
CA HIS A 35 -13.52 -11.59 -18.56
C HIS A 35 -13.22 -12.16 -19.96
N HIS A 36 -12.21 -11.59 -20.64
CA HIS A 36 -11.73 -12.11 -21.93
C HIS A 36 -11.21 -13.54 -21.83
N LEU A 37 -10.56 -13.89 -20.71
CA LEU A 37 -10.10 -15.24 -20.45
C LEU A 37 -11.26 -16.22 -20.20
N GLU A 38 -12.30 -15.83 -19.46
CA GLU A 38 -13.50 -16.64 -19.25
C GLU A 38 -14.25 -16.92 -20.55
N ILE A 39 -14.35 -15.92 -21.44
CA ILE A 39 -14.90 -16.09 -22.80
C ILE A 39 -14.07 -17.11 -23.58
N LEU A 40 -12.74 -16.97 -23.60
CA LEU A 40 -11.84 -17.88 -24.30
C LEU A 40 -11.95 -19.33 -23.79
N LEU A 41 -12.13 -19.49 -22.48
CA LEU A 41 -12.24 -20.80 -21.84
C LEU A 41 -13.67 -21.35 -21.80
N CYS A 42 -14.66 -20.57 -22.22
CA CYS A 42 -16.09 -20.87 -22.15
C CYS A 42 -16.57 -21.30 -20.76
N ARG A 43 -16.01 -20.72 -19.68
CA ARG A 43 -16.41 -21.02 -18.29
C ARG A 43 -15.94 -19.95 -17.31
N PRO A 44 -16.61 -19.82 -16.15
CA PRO A 44 -16.16 -18.91 -15.09
C PRO A 44 -14.87 -19.39 -14.43
N LEU A 45 -14.11 -18.45 -13.86
CA LEU A 45 -12.90 -18.68 -13.07
C LEU A 45 -13.06 -18.14 -11.65
N HIS A 46 -12.33 -18.72 -10.69
CA HIS A 46 -12.23 -18.14 -9.36
C HIS A 46 -11.21 -16.99 -9.33
N TYR A 47 -11.59 -15.86 -8.72
CA TYR A 47 -10.79 -14.64 -8.72
C TYR A 47 -10.06 -14.50 -7.37
N PHE A 48 -8.74 -14.45 -7.39
CA PHE A 48 -7.92 -14.16 -6.22
C PHE A 48 -7.39 -12.74 -6.33
N ILE A 49 -8.22 -11.79 -5.94
CA ILE A 49 -7.91 -10.36 -6.09
C ILE A 49 -7.02 -9.88 -4.95
N CYS A 50 -5.96 -9.16 -5.32
CA CYS A 50 -5.02 -8.55 -4.40
C CYS A 50 -5.72 -7.59 -3.42
N GLN A 51 -5.78 -7.96 -2.15
CA GLN A 51 -6.41 -7.14 -1.10
C GLN A 51 -5.63 -5.86 -0.79
N LEU A 52 -4.33 -5.81 -1.12
CA LEU A 52 -3.56 -4.57 -0.99
C LEU A 52 -4.14 -3.47 -1.88
N HIS A 53 -4.64 -3.78 -3.07
CA HIS A 53 -5.27 -2.76 -3.92
C HIS A 53 -6.64 -2.31 -3.36
N GLY A 54 -7.36 -3.20 -2.68
CA GLY A 54 -8.61 -2.85 -1.98
C GLY A 54 -8.39 -1.80 -0.89
N ASN A 55 -7.30 -1.92 -0.13
CA ASN A 55 -6.92 -0.94 0.90
C ASN A 55 -6.55 0.43 0.31
N GLU A 56 -6.04 0.49 -0.92
CA GLU A 56 -5.63 1.74 -1.56
C GLU A 56 -6.77 2.78 -1.66
N LEU A 57 -7.99 2.33 -1.95
CA LEU A 57 -9.15 3.20 -2.20
C LEU A 57 -9.55 4.04 -0.97
N PRO A 58 -9.85 3.45 0.21
CA PRO A 58 -10.17 4.25 1.39
C PRO A 58 -8.98 5.12 1.83
N PHE A 59 -7.75 4.62 1.74
CA PHE A 59 -6.57 5.42 2.10
C PHE A 59 -6.38 6.62 1.19
N ARG A 60 -6.57 6.45 -0.11
CA ARG A 60 -6.51 7.55 -1.07
C ARG A 60 -7.58 8.59 -0.78
N ALA A 61 -8.79 8.16 -0.44
CA ALA A 61 -9.86 9.08 -0.05
C ALA A 61 -9.48 9.89 1.19
N VAL A 62 -8.94 9.24 2.23
CA VAL A 62 -8.44 9.92 3.45
C VAL A 62 -7.32 10.90 3.13
N PHE A 63 -6.32 10.48 2.37
CA PHE A 63 -5.22 11.34 1.97
C PHE A 63 -5.72 12.58 1.20
N TYR A 64 -6.70 12.41 0.29
CA TYR A 64 -7.27 13.54 -0.45
C TYR A 64 -8.06 14.52 0.42
N MET A 65 -8.68 14.04 1.52
CA MET A 65 -9.37 14.93 2.46
C MET A 65 -8.41 15.89 3.15
N TYR A 66 -7.20 15.44 3.47
CA TYR A 66 -6.22 16.21 4.24
C TYR A 66 -5.15 16.92 3.40
N ASP A 67 -4.72 16.31 2.30
CA ASP A 67 -3.70 16.87 1.42
C ASP A 67 -4.28 17.53 0.16
N GLY A 68 -5.53 17.22 -0.18
CA GLY A 68 -6.14 17.57 -1.45
C GLY A 68 -5.87 16.55 -2.56
N LYS A 69 -6.64 16.67 -3.64
CA LYS A 69 -6.50 15.79 -4.80
C LYS A 69 -5.23 16.17 -5.59
N PRO A 70 -4.31 15.23 -5.85
CA PRO A 70 -3.10 15.51 -6.61
C PRO A 70 -3.39 15.71 -8.10
N SER A 71 -2.51 16.45 -8.78
CA SER A 71 -2.57 16.65 -10.24
C SER A 71 -1.98 15.48 -11.02
N GLY A 72 -1.32 14.54 -10.34
CA GLY A 72 -0.81 13.29 -10.92
C GLY A 72 -0.33 12.31 -9.84
N PRO A 73 0.12 11.10 -10.23
CA PRO A 73 0.45 10.03 -9.27
C PRO A 73 1.52 10.38 -8.24
N VAL A 74 2.39 11.35 -8.57
CA VAL A 74 3.50 11.83 -7.74
C VAL A 74 3.50 13.35 -7.54
N HIS A 75 2.46 14.05 -8.01
CA HIS A 75 2.39 15.50 -8.00
C HIS A 75 1.38 16.00 -6.96
N TRP A 76 1.86 16.17 -5.73
CA TRP A 76 1.10 16.75 -4.62
C TRP A 76 1.46 18.22 -4.41
N SER A 77 0.47 19.02 -4.01
CA SER A 77 0.62 20.43 -3.62
C SER A 77 0.18 20.70 -2.19
N GLY A 78 -0.30 19.66 -1.47
CA GLY A 78 -0.79 19.80 -0.11
C GLY A 78 0.30 19.80 0.96
N PRO A 79 -0.06 20.13 2.20
CA PRO A 79 0.87 20.29 3.32
C PRO A 79 1.59 19.01 3.75
N ILE A 80 1.01 17.84 3.47
CA ILE A 80 1.60 16.52 3.79
C ILE A 80 2.40 16.03 2.58
N GLY A 81 1.78 16.03 1.40
CA GLY A 81 2.33 15.53 0.15
C GLY A 81 3.61 16.23 -0.28
N THR A 82 3.76 17.52 0.02
CA THR A 82 5.00 18.26 -0.25
C THR A 82 6.17 17.80 0.63
N LYS A 83 5.92 17.50 1.91
CA LYS A 83 6.95 17.09 2.88
C LYS A 83 7.42 15.65 2.69
N ILE A 84 6.53 14.76 2.28
CA ILE A 84 6.89 13.34 2.06
C ILE A 84 7.60 13.10 0.73
N LYS A 85 7.82 14.11 -0.12
CA LYS A 85 8.62 13.98 -1.35
C LYS A 85 10.11 13.84 -1.07
N GLU A 86 10.59 14.47 -0.01
CA GLU A 86 12.00 14.47 0.39
C GLU A 86 12.36 13.23 1.20
N MET A 87 13.65 12.98 1.42
CA MET A 87 14.14 11.82 2.18
C MET A 87 13.72 11.91 3.66
N VAL A 88 12.67 11.16 4.01
CA VAL A 88 12.09 11.19 5.35
C VAL A 88 12.96 10.45 6.37
N SER A 89 13.85 9.57 5.94
CA SER A 89 14.85 8.89 6.78
C SER A 89 15.91 9.84 7.36
N GLU A 90 16.20 10.96 6.69
CA GLU A 90 17.17 11.96 7.17
C GLU A 90 16.61 12.82 8.30
N LEU A 91 15.28 12.88 8.45
CA LEU A 91 14.62 13.63 9.50
C LEU A 91 14.86 12.94 10.86
N PRO A 92 15.24 13.68 11.92
CA PRO A 92 15.44 13.08 13.24
C PRO A 92 14.12 12.53 13.79
N ILE A 93 14.20 11.46 14.57
CA ILE A 93 13.08 11.06 15.43
C ILE A 93 13.05 12.03 16.61
N VAL A 94 11.88 12.60 16.86
CA VAL A 94 11.64 13.55 17.97
C VAL A 94 10.76 12.91 19.03
N GLU A 95 10.53 13.62 20.14
CA GLU A 95 9.49 13.24 21.08
C GLU A 95 8.12 13.47 20.41
N PHE A 96 7.42 12.39 20.09
CA PHE A 96 6.11 12.42 19.44
C PHE A 96 5.05 11.78 20.34
N GLU A 97 3.79 12.11 20.09
CA GLU A 97 2.65 11.55 20.83
C GLU A 97 2.33 10.13 20.34
N ALA A 98 2.30 9.16 21.25
CA ALA A 98 1.94 7.78 20.89
C ALA A 98 0.45 7.68 20.50
N ILE A 99 0.14 7.08 19.35
CA ILE A 99 -1.25 6.85 18.92
C ILE A 99 -1.69 5.47 19.40
N LYS A 100 -2.45 5.42 20.49
CA LYS A 100 -2.89 4.17 21.10
C LYS A 100 -3.90 3.44 20.21
N PHE A 101 -3.61 2.17 19.91
CA PHE A 101 -4.53 1.30 19.20
C PHE A 101 -4.43 -0.14 19.73
N ASN A 102 -5.31 -0.46 20.68
CA ASN A 102 -5.26 -1.72 21.44
C ASN A 102 -5.64 -2.97 20.62
N HIS A 103 -6.20 -2.78 19.41
CA HIS A 103 -6.61 -3.85 18.51
C HIS A 103 -5.65 -4.04 17.34
N PHE A 104 -4.46 -3.44 17.38
CA PHE A 104 -3.47 -3.65 16.33
C PHE A 104 -3.03 -5.13 16.31
N PRO A 105 -3.03 -5.79 15.14
CA PRO A 105 -2.69 -7.20 15.06
C PRO A 105 -1.22 -7.40 15.43
N VAL A 106 -0.96 -8.29 16.38
CA VAL A 106 0.40 -8.76 16.68
C VAL A 106 0.67 -9.96 15.79
N LEU A 107 1.57 -9.80 14.84
CA LEU A 107 1.95 -10.86 13.91
C LEU A 107 3.06 -11.72 14.51
N ILE A 108 3.02 -13.02 14.24
CA ILE A 108 4.11 -13.95 14.59
C ILE A 108 5.30 -13.75 13.64
N GLU A 109 6.51 -14.07 14.10
CA GLU A 109 7.76 -13.87 13.35
C GLU A 109 7.77 -14.54 11.97
N GLU A 110 7.11 -15.69 11.83
CA GLU A 110 7.01 -16.39 10.55
C GLU A 110 6.22 -15.58 9.51
N ILE A 111 5.09 -14.98 9.91
CA ILE A 111 4.31 -14.07 9.05
C ILE A 111 5.13 -12.83 8.75
N ILE A 112 5.78 -12.24 9.77
CA ILE A 112 6.60 -11.04 9.58
C ILE A 112 7.69 -11.32 8.55
N ARG A 113 8.36 -12.48 8.59
CA ARG A 113 9.41 -12.86 7.64
C ARG A 113 8.91 -12.94 6.20
N ASP A 114 7.66 -13.33 5.99
CA ASP A 114 7.06 -13.48 4.66
C ASP A 114 6.49 -12.17 4.09
N LEU A 115 6.38 -11.12 4.91
CA LEU A 115 5.97 -9.79 4.44
C LEU A 115 7.02 -9.19 3.47
N SER A 116 6.52 -8.42 2.50
CA SER A 116 7.38 -7.58 1.67
C SER A 116 8.10 -6.52 2.51
N TRP A 117 9.19 -5.96 1.99
CA TRP A 117 9.92 -4.89 2.68
C TRP A 117 9.03 -3.70 3.06
N ASP A 118 8.18 -3.25 2.15
CA ASP A 118 7.25 -2.15 2.41
C ASP A 118 6.23 -2.50 3.50
N GLN A 119 5.72 -3.73 3.51
CA GLN A 119 4.79 -4.20 4.54
C GLN A 119 5.46 -4.33 5.91
N LYS A 120 6.69 -4.86 5.96
CA LYS A 120 7.49 -4.96 7.19
C LYS A 120 7.75 -3.59 7.78
N TYR A 121 8.17 -2.63 6.96
CA TYR A 121 8.41 -1.26 7.41
C TYR A 121 7.13 -0.66 7.99
N LEU A 122 6.02 -0.72 7.24
CA LEU A 122 4.72 -0.19 7.66
C LEU A 122 4.25 -0.82 8.99
N TYR A 123 4.39 -2.13 9.12
CA TYR A 123 4.04 -2.85 10.35
C TYR A 123 4.90 -2.37 11.53
N ARG A 124 6.23 -2.34 11.38
CA ARG A 124 7.15 -1.94 12.45
C ARG A 124 6.93 -0.48 12.88
N ILE A 125 6.72 0.44 11.94
CA ILE A 125 6.50 1.85 12.29
C ILE A 125 5.16 2.06 13.00
N CYS A 126 4.11 1.33 12.63
CA CYS A 126 2.84 1.34 13.36
C CYS A 126 3.02 0.86 14.80
N ILE A 127 3.69 -0.28 15.02
CA ILE A 127 4.01 -0.78 16.37
C ILE A 127 4.78 0.25 17.18
N GLY A 128 5.81 0.84 16.57
CA GLY A 128 6.62 1.85 17.23
C GLY A 128 5.83 3.11 17.63
N ILE A 129 4.94 3.59 16.75
CA ILE A 129 4.04 4.71 17.05
C ILE A 129 3.08 4.38 18.19
N ILE A 130 2.50 3.18 18.20
CA ILE A 130 1.59 2.73 19.27
C ILE A 130 2.30 2.68 20.63
N ASN A 131 3.55 2.22 20.61
CA ASN A 131 4.39 2.11 21.80
C ASN A 131 5.05 3.44 22.19
N GLY A 132 5.06 4.44 21.30
CA GLY A 132 5.71 5.74 21.51
C GLY A 132 7.23 5.70 21.36
N THR A 133 7.79 4.68 20.70
CA THR A 133 9.24 4.52 20.50
C THR A 133 9.53 3.97 19.12
N ILE A 134 10.58 4.50 18.47
CA ILE A 134 11.01 4.06 17.13
C ILE A 134 12.44 3.56 17.23
N ASP A 135 12.68 2.33 16.76
CA ASP A 135 14.02 1.76 16.72
C ASP A 135 14.93 2.56 15.77
N LYS A 136 16.21 2.70 16.13
CA LYS A 136 17.18 3.48 15.33
C LYS A 136 17.42 2.88 13.94
N ASP A 137 17.42 1.55 13.83
CA ASP A 137 17.56 0.85 12.55
C ASP A 137 16.35 1.14 11.66
N LEU A 138 15.13 1.11 12.23
CA LEU A 138 13.91 1.45 11.51
C LEU A 138 13.89 2.91 11.05
N ALA A 139 14.30 3.83 11.92
CA ALA A 139 14.36 5.26 11.62
C ALA A 139 15.30 5.59 10.45
N ALA A 140 16.36 4.81 10.27
CA ALA A 140 17.36 4.98 9.21
C ALA A 140 16.92 4.38 7.86
N ILE A 141 15.83 3.60 7.81
CA ILE A 141 15.31 3.06 6.56
C ILE A 141 14.51 4.13 5.84
N GLU A 142 14.88 4.41 4.59
CA GLU A 142 14.08 5.21 3.68
C GLU A 142 12.93 4.36 3.13
N PRO A 143 11.66 4.71 3.41
CA PRO A 143 10.54 4.04 2.76
C PRO A 143 10.60 4.24 1.25
N GLY A 144 9.97 3.34 0.48
CA GLY A 144 9.91 3.49 -0.97
C GLY A 144 9.37 4.86 -1.43
N PRO A 145 9.61 5.25 -2.69
CA PRO A 145 9.19 6.55 -3.20
C PRO A 145 7.67 6.73 -3.05
N PRO A 146 7.20 7.94 -2.74
CA PRO A 146 5.77 8.20 -2.60
C PRO A 146 5.10 8.04 -3.96
N CYS A 147 3.94 7.39 -3.98
CA CYS A 147 3.05 7.34 -5.14
C CYS A 147 1.64 7.01 -4.65
N VAL A 148 0.63 7.67 -5.20
CA VAL A 148 -0.76 7.48 -4.76
C VAL A 148 -1.25 6.04 -5.00
N SER A 149 -0.79 5.38 -6.06
CA SER A 149 -1.12 3.97 -6.33
C SER A 149 -0.31 2.98 -5.48
N ARG A 150 0.72 3.46 -4.77
CA ARG A 150 1.50 2.66 -3.81
C ARG A 150 1.23 3.14 -2.40
N TRP A 151 0.01 2.91 -1.93
CA TRP A 151 -0.44 3.41 -0.64
C TRP A 151 0.46 2.98 0.53
N ASN A 152 1.04 1.77 0.48
CA ASN A 152 1.96 1.27 1.53
C ASN A 152 3.16 2.20 1.72
N THR A 153 3.82 2.60 0.63
CA THR A 153 4.99 3.48 0.71
C THR A 153 4.56 4.88 1.09
N LEU A 154 3.46 5.39 0.54
CA LEU A 154 2.90 6.69 0.89
C LEU A 154 2.63 6.79 2.40
N TRP A 155 1.93 5.81 2.98
CA TRP A 155 1.63 5.78 4.41
C TRP A 155 2.88 5.65 5.27
N SER A 156 3.80 4.76 4.88
CA SER A 156 5.08 4.60 5.57
C SER A 156 5.83 5.92 5.71
N ARG A 157 5.80 6.77 4.67
CA ARG A 157 6.42 8.10 4.69
C ARG A 157 5.65 9.11 5.53
N ILE A 158 4.32 9.09 5.50
CA ILE A 158 3.49 9.95 6.36
C ILE A 158 3.73 9.64 7.83
N LEU A 159 3.75 8.36 8.20
CA LEU A 159 4.05 7.92 9.56
C LEU A 159 5.49 8.27 9.97
N ARG A 160 6.45 8.15 9.04
CA ARG A 160 7.85 8.55 9.27
C ARG A 160 8.00 10.05 9.46
N LEU A 161 7.21 10.85 8.74
CA LEU A 161 7.12 12.29 8.91
C LEU A 161 6.49 12.66 10.26
N TYR A 162 5.43 11.95 10.67
CA TYR A 162 4.76 12.16 11.95
C TYR A 162 5.72 12.03 13.13
N VAL A 163 6.48 10.93 13.20
CA VAL A 163 7.46 10.69 14.28
C VAL A 163 8.67 11.62 14.23
N ALA A 164 8.82 12.38 13.16
CA ALA A 164 9.86 13.40 12.99
C ALA A 164 9.35 14.83 13.22
N THR A 165 8.06 15.01 13.52
CA THR A 165 7.44 16.34 13.64
C THR A 165 7.01 16.59 15.09
N LEU A 166 7.73 17.45 15.79
CA LEU A 166 7.49 17.73 17.22
C LEU A 166 6.09 18.30 17.49
N LYS A 167 5.59 19.12 16.56
CA LYS A 167 4.26 19.72 16.61
C LYS A 167 3.56 19.45 15.28
N PRO A 168 2.96 18.25 15.09
CA PRO A 168 2.31 17.91 13.84
C PRO A 168 1.15 18.87 13.58
N SER A 169 0.91 19.19 12.30
CA SER A 169 -0.27 19.97 11.92
C SER A 169 -1.54 19.18 12.19
N TYR A 170 -2.69 19.85 12.14
CA TYR A 170 -3.98 19.18 12.30
C TYR A 170 -4.15 18.05 11.28
N GLU A 171 -3.78 18.29 10.03
CA GLU A 171 -3.86 17.33 8.92
C GLU A 171 -2.95 16.12 9.15
N LEU A 172 -1.73 16.33 9.64
CA LEU A 172 -0.78 15.23 9.88
C LEU A 172 -1.13 14.40 11.12
N LYS A 173 -1.87 14.96 12.08
CA LYS A 173 -2.27 14.27 13.31
C LYS A 173 -3.55 13.43 13.14
N ARG A 174 -4.33 13.66 12.08
CA ARG A 174 -5.67 13.11 11.90
C ARG A 174 -5.72 11.83 11.07
#